data_AF-A0AAV6LNP4-F1
#
_entry.id   AF-A0AAV6LNP4-F1
#
_cell.length_a   1.000
_cell.length_b   1.000
_cell.length_c   1.000
_cell.angle_alpha   90.00
_cell.angle_beta   90.00
_cell.angle_gamma   90.00
#
_symmetry.space_group_name_H-M   'P 1'
#
loop_
_entity.id
_entity.type
_entity.pdbx_description
1 polymer ?
#
loop_
_entity_poly.entity_id
_entity_poly.type
_entity_poly.pdbx_seq_one_letter_code
_entity_poly.pdbx_strand_id
1 'polypeptide(L)'
;MVVNSMLVAMEANANQASDDVVIYQVGSSLANPLRFSWIQDYGQRYFTKHPWVGKDGKAVIVGKVTVLSSMASFRRYMAIRYLLPLKGLQVANTAFCQFFQGTYSEFHRKINFVFRLVELYQPYLFFKGVYDDINTEKLRMAAKEGNVETDVFYFDPKIINWEDYFLNTHIPGVVKYVFR
;
A
#
# COMPACT_ATOMS: atom_id res chain seq x y z
N MET A 1 -12.98 -14.30 -3.41
CA MET A 1 -12.10 -14.45 -4.58
C MET A 1 -10.88 -15.32 -4.28
N VAL A 2 -9.96 -14.97 -3.36
CA VAL A 2 -8.74 -15.78 -3.09
C VAL A 2 -9.05 -17.25 -2.73
N VAL A 3 -9.96 -17.48 -1.79
CA VAL A 3 -10.36 -18.85 -1.40
C VAL A 3 -10.95 -19.61 -2.60
N ASN A 4 -11.88 -18.99 -3.32
CA ASN A 4 -12.50 -19.58 -4.52
C ASN A 4 -11.45 -19.94 -5.58
N SER A 5 -10.52 -19.03 -5.89
CA SER A 5 -9.44 -19.30 -6.84
C SER A 5 -8.51 -20.43 -6.36
N MET A 6 -8.25 -20.54 -5.06
CA MET A 6 -7.44 -21.63 -4.52
C MET A 6 -8.14 -22.98 -4.70
N LEU A 7 -9.44 -23.06 -4.40
CA LEU A 7 -10.21 -24.30 -4.56
C LEU A 7 -10.27 -24.74 -6.02
N VAL A 8 -10.57 -23.80 -6.93
CA VAL A 8 -10.63 -24.08 -8.37
C VAL A 8 -9.25 -24.43 -8.93
N ALA A 9 -8.19 -23.76 -8.47
CA ALA A 9 -6.82 -24.12 -8.86
C ALA A 9 -6.44 -25.52 -8.37
N MET A 10 -6.80 -25.89 -7.13
CA MET A 10 -6.54 -27.22 -6.60
C MET A 10 -7.24 -28.30 -7.44
N GLU A 11 -8.51 -28.10 -7.78
CA GLU A 11 -9.27 -29.02 -8.62
C GLU A 11 -8.66 -29.14 -10.03
N ALA A 12 -8.42 -28.01 -10.70
CA ALA A 12 -7.91 -28.00 -12.07
C ALA A 12 -6.52 -28.63 -12.21
N ASN A 13 -5.70 -28.56 -11.16
CA ASN A 13 -4.35 -29.11 -11.15
C ASN A 13 -4.25 -30.48 -10.47
N ALA A 14 -5.33 -31.04 -9.93
CA ALA A 14 -5.30 -32.27 -9.12
C ALA A 14 -4.67 -33.48 -9.84
N ASN A 15 -4.83 -33.55 -11.17
CA ASN A 15 -4.32 -34.64 -12.00
C ASN A 15 -3.14 -34.22 -12.91
N GLN A 16 -2.61 -33.01 -12.73
CA GLN A 16 -1.48 -32.51 -13.53
C GLN A 16 -0.18 -32.80 -12.78
N ALA A 17 0.52 -33.86 -13.18
CA ALA A 17 1.90 -34.08 -12.76
C ALA A 17 2.81 -33.15 -13.58
N SER A 18 2.99 -31.92 -13.11
CA SER A 18 3.93 -30.96 -13.67
C SER A 18 4.84 -30.43 -12.56
N ASP A 19 6.15 -30.40 -12.84
CA ASP A 19 7.13 -29.75 -11.97
C ASP A 19 7.13 -28.21 -12.15
N ASP A 20 6.36 -27.69 -13.13
CA ASP A 20 6.27 -26.27 -13.40
C ASP A 20 5.40 -25.53 -12.37
N VAL A 21 5.96 -24.48 -11.78
CA VAL A 21 5.24 -23.61 -10.85
C VAL A 21 4.31 -22.69 -11.63
N VAL A 22 3.00 -22.89 -11.50
CA VAL A 22 1.98 -21.99 -12.04
C VAL A 22 1.59 -20.95 -10.99
N ILE A 23 1.71 -19.67 -11.36
CA ILE A 23 1.29 -18.55 -10.52
C ILE A 23 -0.06 -18.02 -11.00
N TYR A 24 -1.02 -17.91 -10.08
CA TYR A 24 -2.34 -17.32 -10.30
C TYR A 24 -2.45 -15.96 -9.58
N GLN A 25 -2.51 -14.87 -10.35
CA GLN A 25 -2.73 -13.51 -9.83
C GLN A 25 -4.24 -13.21 -9.73
N VAL A 26 -4.75 -12.97 -8.53
CA VAL A 26 -6.21 -12.87 -8.25
C VAL A 26 -6.64 -11.48 -7.75
N GLY A 27 -5.68 -10.58 -7.56
CA GLY A 27 -5.91 -9.21 -7.09
C GLY A 27 -5.69 -8.17 -8.18
N SER A 28 -5.00 -7.09 -7.83
CA SER A 28 -4.56 -6.08 -8.79
C SER A 28 -3.68 -6.69 -9.87
N SER A 29 -4.11 -6.59 -11.13
CA SER A 29 -3.48 -7.22 -12.29
C SER A 29 -3.62 -6.33 -13.53
N LEU A 30 -3.20 -6.84 -14.70
CA LEU A 30 -3.40 -6.16 -15.98
C LEU A 30 -4.89 -5.94 -16.30
N ALA A 31 -5.76 -6.91 -15.96
CA ALA A 31 -7.19 -6.77 -16.18
C ALA A 31 -7.87 -5.72 -15.29
N ASN A 32 -7.40 -5.56 -14.05
CA ASN A 32 -7.93 -4.55 -13.12
C ASN A 32 -6.85 -4.00 -12.18
N PRO A 33 -6.03 -3.03 -12.64
CA PRO A 33 -4.87 -2.56 -11.87
C PRO A 33 -5.26 -1.58 -10.76
N LEU A 34 -4.76 -1.82 -9.55
CA LEU A 34 -4.78 -0.87 -8.45
C LEU A 34 -3.51 -0.01 -8.46
N ARG A 35 -3.68 1.31 -8.57
CA ARG A 35 -2.56 2.26 -8.53
C ARG A 35 -2.37 2.82 -7.13
N PHE A 36 -1.12 2.97 -6.70
CA PHE A 36 -0.80 3.54 -5.39
C PHE A 36 -1.36 4.96 -5.21
N SER A 37 -1.38 5.76 -6.27
CA SER A 37 -1.98 7.10 -6.25
C SER A 37 -3.47 7.09 -5.93
N TRP A 38 -4.20 6.03 -6.27
CA TRP A 38 -5.61 5.88 -5.92
C TRP A 38 -5.78 5.56 -4.44
N ILE A 39 -4.95 4.67 -3.90
CA ILE A 39 -4.97 4.35 -2.45
C ILE A 39 -4.74 5.63 -1.63
N GLN A 40 -3.82 6.49 -2.07
CA GLN A 40 -3.57 7.78 -1.43
C GLN A 40 -4.78 8.72 -1.53
N ASP A 41 -5.41 8.82 -2.70
CA ASP A 41 -6.63 9.61 -2.90
C ASP A 41 -7.77 9.12 -1.99
N TYR A 42 -8.01 7.81 -1.95
CA TYR A 42 -9.04 7.20 -1.11
C TYR A 42 -8.78 7.48 0.36
N GLY A 43 -7.54 7.29 0.83
CA GLY A 43 -7.14 7.62 2.19
C GLY A 43 -7.37 9.10 2.51
N GLN A 44 -6.93 10.00 1.64
CA GLN A 44 -7.12 11.44 1.84
C GLN A 44 -8.60 11.81 1.91
N ARG A 45 -9.41 11.37 0.95
CA ARG A 45 -10.85 11.64 0.92
C ARG A 45 -11.57 11.07 2.12
N TYR A 46 -11.26 9.84 2.52
CA TYR A 46 -11.86 9.21 3.69
C TYR A 46 -11.59 10.00 4.96
N PHE A 47 -10.31 10.25 5.28
CA PHE A 47 -9.96 10.93 6.53
C PHE A 47 -10.23 12.44 6.52
N THR A 48 -10.45 13.04 5.34
CA THR A 48 -10.97 14.42 5.26
C THR A 48 -12.44 14.48 5.71
N LYS A 49 -13.24 13.48 5.33
CA LYS A 49 -14.65 13.36 5.76
C LYS A 49 -14.81 12.80 7.17
N HIS A 50 -13.90 11.91 7.56
CA HIS A 50 -13.90 11.20 8.84
C HIS A 50 -12.56 11.42 9.55
N PRO A 51 -12.30 12.63 10.07
CA PRO A 51 -11.03 12.93 10.71
C PRO A 51 -10.83 12.03 11.94
N TRP A 52 -9.62 11.50 12.07
CA TRP A 52 -9.23 10.78 13.28
C TRP A 52 -9.14 11.76 14.45
N VAL A 53 -9.84 11.48 15.55
CA VAL A 53 -9.80 12.31 16.76
C VAL A 53 -8.84 11.67 17.76
N GLY A 54 -7.79 12.41 18.12
CA GLY A 54 -6.82 11.98 19.12
C GLY A 54 -7.44 11.89 20.52
N LYS A 55 -6.69 11.28 21.45
CA LYS A 55 -7.08 11.18 22.87
C LYS A 55 -7.25 12.55 23.55
N ASP A 56 -6.64 13.59 22.98
CA ASP A 56 -6.74 14.98 23.40
C ASP A 56 -7.98 15.69 22.83
N GLY A 57 -8.85 14.98 22.10
CA GLY A 57 -10.05 15.52 21.46
C GLY A 57 -9.76 16.31 20.17
N LYS A 58 -8.50 16.38 19.71
CA LYS A 58 -8.14 17.13 18.52
C LYS A 58 -8.22 16.25 17.28
N ALA A 59 -8.95 16.74 16.28
CA ALA A 59 -9.00 16.13 14.96
C ALA A 59 -7.66 16.27 14.22
N VAL A 60 -7.17 15.17 13.66
CA VAL A 60 -5.99 15.18 12.78
C VAL A 60 -6.38 15.83 11.46
N ILE A 61 -5.69 16.91 11.11
CA ILE A 61 -5.88 17.60 9.82
C ILE A 61 -5.14 16.81 8.74
N VAL A 62 -5.90 16.25 7.79
CA VAL A 62 -5.33 15.49 6.69
C VAL A 62 -4.95 16.43 5.55
N GLY A 63 -3.64 16.60 5.37
CA GLY A 63 -3.07 17.32 4.23
C GLY A 63 -2.82 16.43 3.02
N LYS A 64 -2.60 17.05 1.86
CA LYS A 64 -2.13 16.34 0.67
C LYS A 64 -0.71 15.83 0.91
N VAL A 65 -0.50 14.53 0.74
CA VAL A 65 0.81 13.90 0.91
C VAL A 65 1.65 14.12 -0.34
N THR A 66 2.91 14.52 -0.16
CA THR A 66 3.88 14.59 -1.27
C THR A 66 4.25 13.19 -1.73
N VAL A 67 3.92 12.87 -2.97
CA VAL A 67 4.24 11.59 -3.60
C VAL A 67 5.50 11.75 -4.42
N LEU A 68 6.48 10.88 -4.19
CA LEU A 68 7.76 10.89 -4.89
C LEU A 68 7.82 9.66 -5.79
N SER A 69 8.40 9.80 -6.98
CA SER A 69 8.32 8.78 -8.04
C SER A 69 9.47 7.76 -8.01
N SER A 70 10.48 8.00 -7.18
CA SER A 70 11.67 7.14 -7.05
C SER A 70 12.44 7.40 -5.77
N MET A 71 13.29 6.46 -5.37
CA MET A 71 14.25 6.66 -4.28
C MET A 71 15.20 7.83 -4.52
N ALA A 72 15.59 8.09 -5.78
CA ALA A 72 16.43 9.25 -6.09
C ALA A 72 15.69 10.56 -5.79
N SER A 73 14.42 10.67 -6.19
CA SER A 73 13.59 11.84 -5.86
C SER A 73 13.34 11.97 -4.35
N PHE A 74 13.12 10.85 -3.65
CA PHE A 74 12.99 10.81 -2.19
C PHE A 74 14.25 11.32 -1.49
N ARG A 75 15.42 10.78 -1.82
CA ARG A 75 16.69 11.19 -1.22
C ARG A 75 16.99 12.67 -1.47
N ARG A 76 16.74 13.18 -2.69
CA ARG A 76 16.89 14.62 -3.00
C ARG A 76 15.95 15.49 -2.17
N TYR A 77 14.67 15.13 -2.12
CA TYR A 77 13.68 15.85 -1.32
C TYR A 77 14.05 15.86 0.16
N MET A 78 14.42 14.70 0.71
CA MET A 78 14.83 14.56 2.11
C MET A 78 16.10 15.36 2.43
N ALA A 79 17.07 15.37 1.51
CA ALA A 79 18.31 16.11 1.66
C ALA A 79 18.05 17.62 1.78
N ILE A 80 17.28 18.18 0.85
CA ILE A 80 17.02 19.62 0.79
C ILE A 80 16.08 20.06 1.92
N ARG A 81 14.97 19.35 2.12
CA ARG A 81 13.90 19.80 3.00
C ARG A 81 14.13 19.48 4.47
N TYR A 82 14.91 18.44 4.79
CA TYR A 82 15.03 17.94 6.16
C TYR A 82 16.48 17.80 6.64
N LEU A 83 17.37 17.16 5.87
CA LEU A 83 18.74 16.92 6.33
C LEU A 83 19.58 18.21 6.38
N LEU A 84 19.43 19.09 5.39
CA LEU A 84 20.16 20.36 5.37
C LEU A 84 19.72 21.30 6.52
N PRO A 85 18.43 21.52 6.79
CA PRO A 85 17.98 22.22 7.99
C PRO A 85 18.43 21.53 9.29
N LEU A 86 18.42 20.20 9.36
CA LEU A 86 18.88 19.47 10.55
C LEU A 86 20.38 19.70 10.82
N LYS A 87 21.20 19.76 9.77
CA LYS A 87 22.62 20.14 9.90
C LYS A 87 22.78 21.58 10.39
N GLY A 88 21.97 22.51 9.89
CA GLY A 88 21.94 23.88 10.41
C GLY A 88 21.57 23.92 11.89
N LEU A 89 20.56 23.14 12.29
CA LEU A 89 20.16 23.00 13.70
C LEU A 89 21.28 22.37 14.55
N GLN A 90 22.03 21.41 14.01
CA GLN A 90 23.18 20.81 14.69
C GLN A 90 24.26 21.87 14.99
N VAL A 91 24.59 22.72 14.02
CA VAL A 91 25.57 23.80 14.19
C VAL A 91 25.08 24.81 15.22
N ALA A 92 23.82 25.25 15.12
CA ALA A 92 23.21 26.15 16.10
C ALA A 92 23.24 25.52 17.51
N ASN A 93 22.87 24.25 17.63
CA ASN A 93 22.90 23.54 18.89
C ASN A 93 24.30 23.51 19.52
N THR A 94 25.35 23.30 18.72
CA THR A 94 26.74 23.39 19.19
C THR A 94 27.11 24.80 19.61
N ALA A 95 26.76 25.81 18.82
CA ALA A 95 27.07 27.22 19.12
C ALA A 95 26.37 27.73 20.39
N PHE A 96 25.17 27.22 20.68
CA PHE A 96 24.40 27.55 21.87
C PHE A 96 24.54 26.49 22.98
N CYS A 97 25.71 25.87 23.12
CA CYS A 97 26.06 24.96 24.22
C CYS A 97 24.98 23.88 24.50
N GLN A 98 24.49 23.23 23.44
CA GLN A 98 23.50 22.15 23.48
C GLN A 98 22.07 22.57 23.88
N PHE A 99 21.75 23.86 23.85
CA PHE A 99 20.41 24.37 24.18
C PHE A 99 19.27 23.71 23.36
N PHE A 100 19.52 23.37 22.10
CA PHE A 100 18.53 22.76 21.20
C PHE A 100 18.63 21.23 21.12
N GLN A 101 19.33 20.56 22.04
CA GLN A 101 19.64 19.14 21.94
C GLN A 101 18.37 18.27 21.85
N GLY A 102 17.34 18.57 22.64
CA GLY A 102 16.07 17.85 22.60
C GLY A 102 15.41 17.92 21.21
N THR A 103 15.28 19.12 20.66
CA THR A 103 14.70 19.38 19.34
C THR A 103 15.50 18.70 18.22
N TYR A 104 16.84 18.79 18.29
CA TYR A 104 17.73 18.11 17.34
C TYR A 104 17.54 16.60 17.38
N SER A 105 17.60 15.98 18.57
CA SER A 105 17.43 14.54 18.76
C SER A 105 16.06 14.06 18.29
N GLU A 106 15.00 14.83 18.54
CA GLU A 106 13.66 14.50 18.10
C GLU A 106 13.56 14.50 16.56
N PHE A 107 14.01 15.55 15.89
CA PHE A 107 13.99 15.61 14.43
C PHE A 107 14.89 14.56 13.80
N HIS A 108 16.09 14.35 14.34
CA HIS A 108 17.00 13.30 13.87
C HIS A 108 16.34 11.92 13.93
N ARG A 109 15.69 11.59 15.06
CA ARG A 109 14.94 10.33 15.22
C ARG A 109 13.80 10.21 14.22
N LYS A 110 12.98 11.25 14.06
CA LYS A 110 11.85 11.27 13.11
C LYS A 110 12.31 11.10 11.66
N ILE A 111 13.38 11.79 11.27
CA ILE A 111 13.95 11.69 9.91
C ILE A 111 14.48 10.27 9.66
N ASN A 112 15.24 9.70 10.60
CA ASN A 112 15.75 8.34 10.47
C ASN A 112 14.62 7.29 10.39
N PHE A 113 13.54 7.48 11.14
CA PHE A 113 12.36 6.62 11.06
C PHE A 113 11.74 6.65 9.65
N VAL A 114 11.56 7.83 9.07
CA VAL A 114 11.02 7.97 7.70
C VAL A 114 11.94 7.30 6.66
N PHE A 115 13.26 7.47 6.78
CA PHE A 115 14.22 6.77 5.91
C PHE A 115 14.05 5.25 5.97
N ARG A 116 14.05 4.68 7.18
CA ARG A 116 13.88 3.24 7.38
C ARG A 116 12.57 2.72 6.82
N LEU A 117 11.48 3.47 7.03
CA LEU A 117 10.17 3.09 6.52
C LEU A 117 10.14 3.07 5.00
N VAL A 118 10.65 4.11 4.34
CA VAL A 118 10.67 4.19 2.87
C VAL A 118 11.61 3.15 2.27
N GLU A 119 12.75 2.85 2.90
CA GLU A 119 13.66 1.79 2.46
C GLU A 119 13.01 0.40 2.57
N LEU A 120 12.31 0.12 3.67
CA LEU A 120 11.58 -1.13 3.88
C LEU A 120 10.48 -1.33 2.83
N TYR A 121 9.72 -0.27 2.53
CA TYR A 121 8.60 -0.33 1.58
C TYR A 121 8.97 0.01 0.14
N GLN A 122 10.25 0.28 -0.14
CA GLN A 122 10.77 0.61 -1.47
C GLN A 122 10.25 -0.33 -2.58
N PRO A 123 10.30 -1.67 -2.44
CA PRO A 123 9.88 -2.56 -3.52
C PRO A 123 8.39 -2.48 -3.83
N TYR A 124 7.56 -1.96 -2.92
CA TYR A 124 6.13 -1.79 -3.12
C TYR A 124 5.79 -0.37 -3.61
N LEU A 125 6.39 0.66 -3.00
CA LEU A 125 6.10 2.06 -3.31
C LEU A 125 6.55 2.48 -4.71
N PHE A 126 7.68 1.92 -5.18
CA PHE A 126 8.28 2.28 -6.47
C PHE A 126 8.19 1.15 -7.50
N PHE A 127 7.33 0.15 -7.25
CA PHE A 127 7.03 -0.88 -8.23
C PHE A 127 6.35 -0.25 -9.45
N LYS A 128 6.91 -0.48 -10.63
CA LYS A 128 6.36 0.01 -11.91
C LYS A 128 5.70 -1.08 -12.73
N GLY A 129 5.85 -2.33 -12.31
CA GLY A 129 5.25 -3.47 -12.99
C GLY A 129 3.74 -3.54 -12.76
N VAL A 130 3.08 -4.27 -13.63
CA VAL A 130 1.73 -4.76 -13.42
C VAL A 130 1.80 -6.27 -13.58
N TYR A 131 1.13 -7.01 -12.69
CA TYR A 131 1.11 -8.46 -12.77
C TYR A 131 0.18 -8.90 -13.89
N ASP A 132 0.66 -9.79 -14.74
CA ASP A 132 -0.17 -10.51 -15.70
C ASP A 132 -1.07 -11.51 -14.95
N ASP A 133 -2.30 -11.65 -15.40
CA ASP A 133 -3.31 -12.55 -14.85
C ASP A 133 -3.82 -13.57 -15.88
N ILE A 134 -3.09 -13.76 -16.98
CA ILE A 134 -3.46 -14.72 -18.03
C ILE A 134 -3.70 -16.14 -17.50
N ASN A 135 -2.91 -16.61 -16.53
CA ASN A 135 -3.08 -17.94 -15.94
C ASN A 135 -4.38 -18.04 -15.14
N THR A 136 -4.73 -16.98 -14.40
CA THR A 136 -5.99 -16.88 -13.66
C THR A 136 -7.17 -16.84 -14.61
N GLU A 137 -7.05 -16.09 -15.72
CA GLU A 137 -8.10 -16.03 -16.73
C GLU A 137 -8.29 -17.39 -17.41
N LYS A 138 -7.21 -18.08 -17.78
CA LYS A 138 -7.26 -19.46 -18.32
C LYS A 138 -7.92 -20.42 -17.35
N LEU A 139 -7.54 -20.36 -16.06
CA LEU A 139 -8.15 -21.19 -15.02
C LEU A 139 -9.65 -20.94 -14.91
N ARG A 140 -10.06 -19.67 -14.94
CA ARG A 140 -11.48 -19.28 -14.86
C ARG A 140 -12.27 -19.76 -16.07
N MET A 141 -11.71 -19.65 -17.27
CA MET A 141 -12.36 -20.12 -18.50
C MET A 141 -12.50 -21.65 -18.49
N ALA A 142 -11.46 -22.38 -18.09
CA ALA A 142 -11.52 -23.83 -17.95
C ALA A 142 -12.57 -24.28 -16.92
N ALA A 143 -12.65 -23.60 -15.77
CA ALA A 143 -13.67 -23.90 -14.75
C ALA A 143 -15.09 -23.68 -15.28
N LYS A 144 -15.30 -22.63 -16.10
CA LYS A 144 -16.60 -22.35 -16.73
C LYS A 144 -16.99 -23.41 -17.75
N GLU A 145 -16.05 -23.90 -18.54
CA GLU A 145 -16.27 -24.99 -19.52
C GLU A 145 -16.52 -26.33 -18.83
N GLY A 146 -15.90 -26.56 -17.67
CA GLY A 146 -16.06 -27.78 -16.87
C GLY A 146 -17.32 -27.88 -16.02
N ASN A 147 -18.28 -26.95 -16.16
CA ASN A 147 -19.49 -26.86 -15.33
C ASN A 147 -19.22 -26.75 -13.81
N VAL A 148 -18.03 -26.28 -13.40
CA VAL A 148 -17.83 -25.84 -12.02
C VAL A 148 -18.88 -24.75 -11.76
N GLU A 149 -19.48 -24.73 -10.57
CA GLU A 149 -20.45 -23.69 -10.18
C GLU A 149 -19.74 -22.33 -10.10
N THR A 150 -19.49 -21.71 -11.26
CA THR A 150 -18.73 -20.47 -11.39
C THR A 150 -19.45 -19.28 -10.79
N ASP A 151 -20.76 -19.39 -10.58
CA ASP A 151 -21.58 -18.46 -9.82
C ASP A 151 -21.31 -18.53 -8.31
N VAL A 152 -20.87 -19.69 -7.80
CA VAL A 152 -20.51 -19.92 -6.39
C VAL A 152 -19.01 -19.69 -6.17
N PHE A 153 -18.17 -20.24 -7.04
CA PHE A 153 -16.71 -20.11 -6.99
C PHE A 153 -16.17 -18.98 -7.86
N TYR A 154 -16.84 -17.82 -7.85
CA TYR A 154 -16.41 -16.67 -8.64
C TYR A 154 -15.10 -16.04 -8.13
N PHE A 155 -14.17 -15.67 -9.03
CA PHE A 155 -12.92 -14.97 -8.70
C PHE A 155 -12.37 -14.03 -9.79
N ASP A 156 -13.19 -13.51 -10.71
CA ASP A 156 -12.69 -12.55 -11.71
C ASP A 156 -12.44 -11.15 -11.08
N PRO A 157 -11.20 -10.64 -11.12
CA PRO A 157 -10.83 -9.39 -10.46
C PRO A 157 -11.50 -8.15 -11.08
N LYS A 158 -12.08 -8.24 -12.27
CA LYS A 158 -12.72 -7.09 -12.96
C LYS A 158 -13.95 -6.54 -12.24
N ILE A 159 -14.61 -7.32 -11.39
CA ILE A 159 -15.76 -6.81 -10.61
C ILE A 159 -15.34 -5.93 -9.44
N ILE A 160 -14.05 -5.91 -9.08
CA ILE A 160 -13.58 -5.13 -7.94
C ILE A 160 -13.69 -3.65 -8.29
N ASN A 161 -14.63 -2.97 -7.66
CA ASN A 161 -14.62 -1.52 -7.58
C ASN A 161 -13.65 -1.10 -6.46
N TRP A 162 -12.43 -0.73 -6.83
CA TRP A 162 -11.39 -0.34 -5.87
C TRP A 162 -11.81 0.84 -4.99
N GLU A 163 -12.50 1.82 -5.55
CA GLU A 163 -12.94 3.00 -4.79
C GLU A 163 -13.95 2.60 -3.71
N ASP A 164 -14.98 1.86 -4.08
CA ASP A 164 -15.99 1.37 -3.15
C ASP A 164 -15.36 0.48 -2.07
N TYR A 165 -14.52 -0.48 -2.49
CA TYR A 165 -13.81 -1.36 -1.58
C TYR A 165 -12.98 -0.57 -0.56
N PHE A 166 -12.17 0.41 -0.99
CA PHE A 166 -11.33 1.16 -0.07
C PHE A 166 -12.11 2.10 0.84
N LEU A 167 -13.07 2.86 0.29
CA LEU A 167 -13.79 3.88 1.04
C LEU A 167 -14.85 3.30 1.98
N ASN A 168 -15.51 2.21 1.59
CA ASN A 168 -16.67 1.68 2.31
C ASN A 168 -16.38 0.38 3.06
N THR A 169 -15.30 -0.34 2.73
CA THR A 169 -14.95 -1.62 3.38
C THR A 169 -13.59 -1.57 4.07
N HIS A 170 -12.50 -1.35 3.32
CA HIS A 170 -11.14 -1.54 3.81
C HIS A 170 -10.73 -0.50 4.86
N ILE A 171 -10.77 0.80 4.52
CA ILE A 171 -10.35 1.87 5.45
C ILE A 171 -11.25 1.89 6.70
N PRO A 172 -12.59 1.84 6.61
CA PRO A 172 -13.45 1.73 7.79
C PRO A 172 -13.12 0.51 8.66
N GLY A 173 -12.85 -0.64 8.05
CA GLY A 173 -12.46 -1.86 8.76
C GLY A 173 -11.15 -1.67 9.53
N VAL A 174 -10.13 -1.08 8.90
CA VAL A 174 -8.86 -0.77 9.56
C VAL A 174 -9.07 0.19 10.73
N VAL A 175 -9.84 1.27 10.54
CA VAL A 175 -10.14 2.22 11.60
C VAL A 175 -10.86 1.55 12.77
N LYS A 176 -11.83 0.67 12.49
CA LYS A 176 -12.62 -0.01 13.52
C LYS A 176 -11.84 -1.03 14.33
N TYR A 177 -10.96 -1.81 13.68
CA TYR A 177 -10.34 -2.99 14.31
C TYR A 177 -8.85 -2.83 14.63
N VAL A 178 -8.15 -1.95 13.92
CA VAL A 178 -6.69 -1.77 14.09
C VAL A 178 -6.38 -0.52 14.89
N PHE A 179 -7.07 0.58 14.60
CA PHE A 179 -6.77 1.83 15.28
C PHE A 179 -7.38 1.80 16.69
N ARG A 180 -6.57 2.13 17.71
CA ARG A 180 -6.91 2.12 19.13
C ARG A 180 -6.65 3.47 19.79
#